data_AF-A0A2H5ZS37-F1
#
_entry.id   AF-A0A2H5ZS37-F1
#
_cell.length_a   1.000
_cell.length_b   1.000
_cell.length_c   1.000
_cell.angle_alpha   90.00
_cell.angle_beta   90.00
_cell.angle_gamma   90.00
#
_symmetry.space_group_name_H-M   'P 1'
#
loop_
_entity.id
_entity.type
_entity.pdbx_description
1 polymer ?
#
loop_
_entity_poly.entity_id
_entity_poly.type
_entity_poly.pdbx_seq_one_letter_code
_entity_poly.pdbx_strand_id
1 'polypeptide(L)' 'MHRYWHPEEFAEIKRLGLAMGFRHVESGPLVRSSYHADEQVQRAAVR' A
#
# COMPACT_ATOMS: atom_id res chain seq x y z
N MET A 1 15.54 -17.08 7.05
CA MET A 1 14.73 -16.63 8.20
C MET A 1 13.49 -15.95 7.66
N HIS A 2 12.30 -16.38 8.05
CA HIS A 2 11.04 -15.72 7.71
C HIS A 2 10.55 -14.95 8.93
N ARG A 3 10.31 -13.64 8.78
CA ARG A 3 9.66 -12.81 9.80
C ARG A 3 8.23 -12.53 9.35
N TYR A 4 7.28 -12.86 10.20
CA TYR A 4 5.88 -12.48 10.06
C TYR A 4 5.63 -11.25 10.92
N TRP A 5 4.88 -10.31 10.36
CA TRP A 5 4.55 -9.06 11.02
C TRP A 5 3.18 -9.17 11.68
N HIS A 6 3.03 -8.60 12.87
CA HIS A 6 1.74 -8.46 13.53
C HIS A 6 0.89 -7.43 12.79
N PRO A 7 -0.44 -7.61 12.75
CA PRO A 7 -1.36 -6.65 12.14
C PRO A 7 -1.15 -5.19 12.57
N GLU A 8 -0.77 -4.98 13.83
CA GLU A 8 -0.54 -3.65 14.43
C GLU A 8 0.69 -2.95 13.84
N GLU A 9 1.73 -3.70 13.49
CA GLU A 9 2.96 -3.12 12.92
C GLU A 9 2.69 -2.50 11.53
N PHE A 10 1.69 -3.00 10.80
CA PHE A 10 1.29 -2.42 9.52
C PHE A 10 0.72 -1.01 9.66
N ALA A 11 0.05 -0.70 10.79
CA ALA A 11 -0.47 0.63 11.06
C ALA A 11 0.67 1.66 11.18
N GLU A 12 1.76 1.28 11.85
CA GLU A 12 2.93 2.14 12.00
C GLU A 12 3.62 2.40 10.66
N ILE A 13 3.75 1.36 9.82
CA ILE A 13 4.30 1.52 8.46
C ILE A 13 3.46 2.50 7.63
N LYS A 14 2.12 2.41 7.72
CA LYS A 14 1.22 3.35 7.03
C LYS A 14 1.47 4.79 7.49
N ARG A 15 1.55 5.00 8.81
CA ARG A 15 1.80 6.31 9.41
C ARG A 15 3.13 6.90 8.96
N LEU A 16 4.20 6.10 8.95
CA LEU A 16 5.51 6.52 8.49
C LEU A 16 5.50 6.91 7.01
N GLY A 17 4.88 6.09 6.14
CA GLY A 17 4.77 6.42 4.73
C GLY A 17 4.00 7.72 4.48
N LEU A 18 2.90 7.95 5.19
CA LEU A 18 2.17 9.23 5.10
C LEU A 18 3.01 10.40 5.59
N ALA A 19 3.77 10.23 6.68
CA ALA A 19 4.68 11.26 7.21
C ALA A 19 5.83 11.59 6.25
N MET A 20 6.24 10.63 5.41
CA MET A 20 7.25 10.83 4.36
C MET A 20 6.72 11.56 3.12
N GLY A 21 5.42 11.89 3.07
CA GLY A 21 4.81 12.63 1.96
C GLY A 21 4.26 11.76 0.83
N PHE A 22 4.17 10.44 1.01
CA PHE A 22 3.47 9.60 0.05
C PHE A 22 1.98 9.94 0.05
N ARG A 23 1.42 10.22 -1.13
CA ARG A 23 -0.01 10.59 -1.28
C ARG A 23 -0.97 9.48 -0.89
N HIS A 24 -0.54 8.22 -0.99
CA HIS A 24 -1.34 7.05 -0.66
C HIS A 24 -0.43 5.93 -0.20
N VAL A 25 -0.81 5.26 0.90
CA VAL A 25 -0.07 4.15 1.49
C VAL A 25 -1.05 3.08 1.96
N GLU A 26 -0.95 1.89 1.37
CA GLU A 26 -1.67 0.69 1.82
C GLU A 26 -0.70 -0.26 2.51
N SER A 27 -1.06 -0.68 3.72
CA SER A 27 -0.22 -1.52 4.57
C SER A 27 -1.10 -2.48 5.36
N GLY A 28 -0.91 -3.78 5.12
CA GLY A 28 -1.67 -4.85 5.76
C GLY A 28 -1.19 -6.23 5.30
N PRO A 29 -1.48 -7.30 6.06
CA PRO A 29 -0.94 -8.65 5.81
C PRO A 29 -1.34 -9.23 4.44
N LEU A 30 -2.50 -8.82 3.91
CA LEU A 30 -3.02 -9.27 2.62
C LEU A 30 -2.79 -8.27 1.48
N VAL A 31 -2.16 -7.12 1.73
CA VAL A 31 -1.88 -6.13 0.67
C VAL A 31 -0.91 -6.73 -0.34
N ARG A 32 -1.21 -6.60 -1.63
CA ARG A 32 -0.39 -7.06 -2.76
C ARG A 32 -0.33 -5.96 -3.81
N SER A 33 0.82 -5.82 -4.46
CA SER A 33 1.06 -4.82 -5.51
C SER A 33 0.16 -4.98 -6.73
N SER A 34 -0.40 -6.18 -6.96
CA SER A 34 -1.26 -6.51 -8.09
C SER A 34 -2.76 -6.55 -7.77
N TYR A 35 -3.18 -6.24 -6.54
CA TYR A 35 -4.61 -6.23 -6.21
C TYR A 35 -5.29 -5.04 -6.93
N HIS A 36 -6.08 -5.33 -7.97
CA HIS A 36 -6.68 -4.38 -8.94
C HIS A 36 -5.70 -3.56 -9.81
N ALA A 37 -4.49 -4.05 -10.08
CA ALA A 37 -3.58 -3.35 -11.01
C ALA A 37 -4.16 -3.20 -12.43
N ASP A 38 -5.05 -4.12 -12.84
CA ASP A 38 -5.67 -4.11 -14.16
C ASP A 38 -6.77 -3.03 -14.34
N GLU A 39 -7.31 -2.47 -13.25
CA GLU A 39 -8.35 -1.41 -13.33
C GLU A 39 -7.77 0.02 -13.36
N GLN A 40 -6.48 0.21 -13.08
CA GLN A 40 -5.84 1.54 -13.12
C GLN A 40 -5.41 2.01 -14.51
N VAL A 41 -5.57 1.20 -15.56
CA VAL A 41 -5.18 1.57 -16.93
C VAL A 41 -6.14 2.61 -17.56
N GLN A 42 -7.34 2.85 -17.00
CA GLN A 42 -8.35 3.71 -17.64
C GLN A 42 -8.55 5.12 -17.03
N ARG A 43 -7.73 5.58 -16.07
CA ARG A 43 -7.84 6.97 -15.53
C ARG A 43 -6.57 7.82 -15.58
N ALA A 44 -5.49 7.34 -16.19
CA ALA A 44 -4.33 8.17 -16.50
C ALA A 44 -4.28 8.66 -17.97
N ALA A 45 -5.24 8.25 -18.81
CA ALA A 45 -5.27 8.56 -20.25
C ALA A 45 -6.37 9.55 -20.67
N VAL A 46 -7.09 10.19 -19.74
CA VAL A 46 -8.09 11.22 -20.08
C VAL A 46 -7.96 12.42 -19.13
N ARG A 47 -6.98 13.29 -19.40
CA ARG A 47 -7.19 14.66 -19.90
C ARG A 47 -5.88 15.42 -19.93
#